data_AF-A0A523BJQ1-F1
#
_entry.id   AF-A0A523BJQ1-F1
#
_cell.length_a   1.000
_cell.length_b   1.000
_cell.length_c   1.000
_cell.angle_alpha   90.00
_cell.angle_beta   90.00
_cell.angle_gamma   90.00
#
_symmetry.space_group_name_H-M   'P 1'
#
loop_
_entity.id
_entity.type
_entity.pdbx_description
1 polymer ?
#
loop_
_entity_poly.entity_id
_entity_poly.type
_entity_poly.pdbx_seq_one_letter_code
_entity_poly.pdbx_strand_id
1 'polypeptide(L)'
;GKYRLYLLISGGRKVMSLELAMMGLFFPLSDVYHVIARDVKVANILLESLREKIMELYKARDPLSFYRSVEEFERLMWPPQTEYNVVRLPSIPYPDEVLREVVKALKGARKDEVKFNIAVLMEQLGLIQVSGGKTIPTEYGKKMLEFLREIM
;
A
#
# COMPACT_ATOMS: atom_id res chain seq x y z
N GLY A 1 19.61 -7.05 -8.05
CA GLY A 1 19.74 -6.53 -6.67
C GLY A 1 18.35 -6.37 -6.10
N LYS A 2 18.11 -6.78 -4.85
CA LYS A 2 16.78 -6.62 -4.23
C LYS A 2 16.56 -5.15 -3.87
N TYR A 3 15.75 -4.44 -4.66
CA TYR A 3 15.28 -3.11 -4.31
C TYR A 3 14.41 -3.20 -3.04
N ARG A 4 14.61 -2.29 -2.09
CA ARG A 4 13.72 -2.17 -0.92
C ARG A 4 12.68 -1.12 -1.22
N LEU A 5 11.41 -1.53 -1.28
CA LEU A 5 10.28 -0.64 -1.50
C LEU A 5 9.58 -0.39 -0.16
N TYR A 6 9.45 0.87 0.22
CA TYR A 6 8.78 1.26 1.46
C TYR A 6 7.53 2.07 1.14
N LEU A 7 6.43 1.83 1.85
CA LEU A 7 5.18 2.57 1.68
C LEU A 7 4.95 3.50 2.87
N LEU A 8 4.85 4.80 2.59
CA LEU A 8 4.46 5.81 3.57
C LEU A 8 2.97 6.12 3.41
N ILE A 9 2.16 5.85 4.44
CA ILE A 9 0.70 6.02 4.39
C ILE A 9 0.20 7.29 5.11
N SER A 10 1.05 8.31 5.23
CA SER A 10 0.77 9.50 6.05
C SER A 10 0.28 10.67 5.20
N GLY A 11 -0.53 11.56 5.79
CA GLY A 11 -1.00 12.78 5.12
C GLY A 11 -2.20 12.60 4.17
N GLY A 12 -2.64 11.36 3.94
CA GLY A 12 -3.84 11.06 3.16
C GLY A 12 -5.13 11.19 3.96
N ARG A 13 -6.28 11.12 3.28
CA ARG A 13 -7.56 10.85 3.96
C ARG A 13 -7.45 9.52 4.68
N LYS A 14 -8.07 9.41 5.86
CA LYS A 14 -8.04 8.20 6.70
C LYS A 14 -8.40 6.93 5.92
N VAL A 15 -9.39 7.02 5.03
CA VAL A 15 -9.84 5.91 4.17
C VAL A 15 -8.73 5.45 3.23
N MET A 16 -8.09 6.37 2.51
CA MET A 16 -6.99 6.05 1.59
C MET A 16 -5.78 5.45 2.32
N SER A 17 -5.50 5.93 3.54
CA SER A 17 -4.39 5.40 4.35
C SER A 17 -4.66 3.95 4.79
N LEU A 18 -5.92 3.64 5.11
CA LEU A 18 -6.36 2.29 5.43
C LEU A 18 -6.30 1.37 4.21
N GLU A 19 -6.80 1.82 3.05
CA GLU A 19 -6.74 1.08 1.79
C GLU A 19 -5.29 0.75 1.41
N LEU A 20 -4.39 1.73 1.48
CA LEU A 20 -2.96 1.54 1.21
C LEU A 20 -2.30 0.60 2.21
N ALA A 21 -2.65 0.68 3.49
CA ALA A 21 -2.14 -0.24 4.51
C ALA A 21 -2.57 -1.69 4.23
N MET A 22 -3.85 -1.90 3.85
CA MET A 22 -4.37 -3.21 3.48
C MET A 22 -3.73 -3.74 2.20
N MET A 23 -3.59 -2.89 1.17
CA MET A 23 -2.90 -3.24 -0.06
C MET A 23 -1.41 -3.56 0.18
N GLY A 24 -0.79 -2.91 1.17
CA GLY A 24 0.59 -3.17 1.56
C GLY A 24 0.83 -4.59 2.07
N LEU A 25 -0.21 -5.32 2.47
CA LEU A 25 -0.11 -6.75 2.76
C LEU A 25 0.09 -7.59 1.50
N PHE A 26 -0.48 -7.16 0.37
CA PHE A 26 -0.44 -7.89 -0.90
C PHE A 26 0.79 -7.57 -1.73
N PHE A 27 1.35 -6.37 -1.61
CA PHE A 27 2.51 -5.94 -2.39
C PHE A 27 3.84 -6.44 -1.80
N PRO A 28 4.88 -6.65 -2.64
CA PRO A 28 6.22 -7.04 -2.19
C PRO A 28 6.97 -5.85 -1.56
N LEU A 29 6.37 -5.23 -0.56
CA LEU A 29 6.94 -4.14 0.19
C LEU A 29 7.91 -4.68 1.23
N SER A 30 9.01 -3.96 1.43
CA SER A 30 9.90 -4.20 2.56
C SER A 30 9.19 -3.84 3.86
N ASP A 31 8.58 -2.66 3.95
CA ASP A 31 7.82 -2.21 5.13
C ASP A 31 6.79 -1.13 4.79
N VAL A 32 5.79 -1.00 5.67
CA VAL A 32 4.81 0.08 5.66
C VAL A 32 5.03 0.96 6.89
N TYR A 33 5.13 2.27 6.69
CA TYR A 33 5.34 3.26 7.75
C TYR A 33 4.21 4.28 7.81
N HIS A 34 3.87 4.67 9.04
CA HIS A 34 2.97 5.77 9.33
C HIS A 34 3.66 6.79 10.23
N VAL A 35 3.86 7.99 9.70
CA VAL A 35 4.31 9.19 10.40
C VAL A 35 3.08 9.86 11.02
N ILE A 36 3.12 10.04 12.32
CA ILE A 36 2.05 10.63 13.11
C ILE A 36 2.61 11.89 13.76
N ALA A 37 2.05 13.06 13.41
CA ALA A 37 2.36 14.30 14.12
C ALA A 37 1.92 14.18 15.58
N ARG A 38 2.78 14.57 16.52
CA ARG A 38 2.45 14.54 17.95
C ARG A 38 1.35 15.53 18.31
N ASP A 39 1.36 16.69 17.66
CA ASP A 39 0.31 17.69 17.75
C ASP A 39 -0.19 18.08 16.35
N VAL A 40 -1.33 17.51 15.97
CA VAL A 40 -1.97 17.77 14.67
C VAL A 40 -2.43 19.22 14.56
N LYS A 41 -2.75 19.91 15.66
CA LYS A 41 -3.18 21.31 15.62
C LYS A 41 -2.01 22.21 15.22
N VAL A 42 -0.82 21.96 15.77
CA VAL A 42 0.39 22.73 15.43
C VAL A 42 0.72 22.58 13.94
N ALA A 43 0.68 21.36 13.42
CA ALA A 43 0.91 21.11 11.99
C ALA A 43 -0.13 21.82 11.10
N ASN A 44 -1.41 21.79 11.48
CA ASN A 44 -2.47 22.46 10.73
C ASN A 44 -2.35 23.99 10.76
N ILE A 45 -1.99 24.57 11.91
CA ILE A 45 -1.77 26.01 12.04
C ILE A 45 -0.60 26.44 11.15
N LEU A 46 0.49 25.68 11.15
CA LEU A 46 1.64 25.95 10.27
C LEU A 46 1.23 25.89 8.79
N LEU A 47 0.49 24.85 8.38
CA LEU A 47 -0.02 24.72 7.01
C LEU A 47 -0.91 25.90 6.61
N GLU A 48 -1.85 26.31 7.46
CA GLU A 48 -2.74 27.43 7.15
C GLU A 48 -1.97 28.75 7.07
N SER A 49 -0.98 28.95 7.96
CA SER A 49 -0.12 30.14 7.92
C SER A 49 0.71 30.25 6.64
N LEU A 50 1.00 29.11 6.00
CA LEU A 50 1.79 29.04 4.76
C LEU A 50 0.93 28.97 3.50
N ARG A 51 -0.39 29.00 3.62
CA ARG A 51 -1.33 28.79 2.51
C ARG A 51 -1.10 29.76 1.35
N GLU A 52 -0.87 31.04 1.63
CA GLU A 52 -0.58 32.04 0.60
C GLU A 52 0.73 31.74 -0.11
N LYS A 53 1.80 31.46 0.65
CA LYS A 53 3.11 31.08 0.09
C LYS A 53 3.03 29.80 -0.75
N ILE A 54 2.21 28.82 -0.35
CA ILE A 54 1.96 27.60 -1.14
C ILE A 54 1.29 27.94 -2.48
N MET A 55 0.34 28.88 -2.47
CA MET A 55 -0.31 29.35 -3.70
C MET A 55 0.65 30.13 -4.61
N GLU A 56 1.58 30.89 -4.03
CA GLU A 56 2.66 31.56 -4.77
C GLU A 56 3.63 30.56 -5.38
N LEU A 57 4.05 29.55 -4.62
CA LEU A 57 4.88 28.44 -5.09
C LEU A 57 4.23 27.75 -6.30
N TYR A 58 2.92 27.48 -6.25
CA TYR A 58 2.18 26.87 -7.35
C TYR A 58 2.17 27.72 -8.63
N LYS A 59 2.15 29.05 -8.48
CA LYS A 59 2.13 30.01 -9.60
C LYS A 59 3.52 30.42 -10.06
N ALA A 60 4.57 30.04 -9.34
CA ALA A 60 5.93 30.47 -9.62
C ALA A 60 6.41 29.92 -10.97
N ARG A 61 7.13 30.77 -11.73
CA ARG A 61 7.77 30.36 -12.99
C ARG A 61 8.88 29.34 -12.76
N ASP A 62 9.55 29.43 -11.62
CA ASP A 62 10.53 28.46 -11.13
C ASP A 62 10.18 28.04 -9.69
N PRO A 63 9.34 27.00 -9.53
CA PRO A 63 8.89 26.55 -8.22
C PRO A 63 10.02 26.06 -7.32
N LEU A 64 11.07 25.44 -7.87
CA LEU A 64 12.14 24.87 -7.06
C LEU A 64 12.97 25.96 -6.39
N SER A 65 13.30 27.02 -7.13
CA SER A 65 14.01 28.17 -6.57
C SER A 65 13.16 28.91 -5.54
N PHE A 66 11.86 29.09 -5.79
CA PHE A 66 10.94 29.70 -4.82
C PHE A 66 10.84 28.86 -3.53
N TYR A 67 10.67 27.54 -3.65
CA TYR A 67 10.63 26.63 -2.50
C TYR A 67 11.88 26.80 -1.62
N ARG A 68 13.07 26.85 -2.22
CA ARG A 68 14.34 26.99 -1.51
C ARG A 68 14.54 28.36 -0.85
N SER A 69 13.85 29.41 -1.32
CA SER A 69 13.94 30.74 -0.71
C SER A 69 13.07 30.94 0.53
N VAL A 70 12.16 30.00 0.82
CA VAL A 70 11.21 30.08 1.93
C VAL A 70 11.59 29.04 2.98
N GLU A 71 12.27 29.47 4.04
CA GLU A 71 12.78 28.59 5.10
C GLU A 71 11.66 27.82 5.82
N GLU A 72 10.46 28.40 5.93
CA GLU A 72 9.35 27.76 6.63
C GLU A 72 8.81 26.51 5.92
N PHE A 73 9.05 26.38 4.61
CA PHE A 73 8.70 25.15 3.89
C PHE A 73 9.58 23.97 4.32
N GLU A 74 10.86 24.20 4.57
CA GLU A 74 11.74 23.15 5.08
C GLU A 74 11.25 22.65 6.44
N ARG A 75 10.88 23.55 7.35
CA ARG A 75 10.32 23.15 8.65
C ARG A 75 8.99 22.40 8.53
N LEU A 76 8.15 22.76 7.55
CA LEU A 76 6.89 22.08 7.29
C LEU A 76 7.12 20.66 6.71
N MET A 77 8.04 20.53 5.76
CA MET A 77 8.32 19.27 5.05
C MET A 77 9.18 18.32 5.89
N TRP A 78 10.09 18.88 6.69
CA TRP A 78 11.08 18.17 7.51
C TRP A 78 11.03 18.67 8.96
N PRO A 79 9.92 18.44 9.69
CA PRO A 79 9.83 18.82 11.09
C PRO A 79 10.89 18.08 11.92
N PRO A 80 11.29 18.63 13.09
CA PRO A 80 12.17 17.92 14.02
C PRO A 80 11.59 16.56 14.44
N GLN A 81 12.44 15.54 14.65
CA GLN A 81 12.01 14.21 15.12
C GLN A 81 11.25 14.25 16.45
N THR A 82 11.41 15.30 17.24
CA THR A 82 10.66 15.52 18.49
C THR A 82 9.19 15.89 18.26
N GLU A 83 8.78 16.22 17.04
CA GLU A 83 7.42 16.68 16.70
C GLU A 83 6.55 15.58 16.07
N TYR A 84 7.12 14.41 15.75
CA TYR A 84 6.37 13.29 15.17
C TYR A 84 6.85 11.94 15.72
N ASN A 85 6.07 10.90 15.47
CA ASN A 85 6.45 9.52 15.70
C ASN A 85 6.37 8.75 14.38
N VAL A 86 7.31 7.84 14.16
CA VAL A 86 7.28 6.92 13.02
C VAL A 86 6.88 5.55 13.54
N VAL A 87 5.73 5.07 13.08
CA VAL A 87 5.23 3.75 13.40
C VAL A 87 5.44 2.85 12.19
N ARG A 88 6.19 1.76 12.37
CA ARG A 88 6.20 0.67 11.40
C ARG A 88 4.93 -0.15 11.62
N LEU A 89 4.08 -0.26 10.61
CA LEU A 89 2.92 -1.14 10.70
C LEU A 89 3.38 -2.59 10.57
N PRO A 90 2.85 -3.50 11.40
CA PRO A 90 3.17 -4.91 11.27
C PRO A 90 2.61 -5.43 9.95
N SER A 91 3.48 -5.94 9.08
CA SER A 91 3.06 -6.79 7.97
C SER A 91 2.94 -8.22 8.51
N ILE A 92 1.74 -8.79 8.41
CA ILE A 92 1.56 -10.23 8.65
C ILE A 92 1.83 -10.88 7.29
N PRO A 93 2.95 -11.63 7.13
CA PRO A 93 3.17 -12.35 5.89
C PRO A 93 2.03 -13.35 5.70
N TYR A 94 1.54 -13.49 4.46
CA TYR A 94 0.58 -14.55 4.18
C TYR A 94 1.20 -15.90 4.54
N PRO A 95 0.49 -16.79 5.25
CA PRO A 95 1.00 -18.12 5.52
C PRO A 95 1.33 -18.83 4.20
N ASP A 96 2.56 -19.34 4.07
CA ASP A 96 3.02 -20.02 2.84
C ASP A 96 2.10 -21.14 2.38
N GLU A 97 1.44 -21.81 3.33
CA GLU A 97 0.45 -22.85 3.05
C GLU A 97 -0.77 -22.29 2.31
N VAL A 98 -1.27 -21.12 2.73
CA VAL A 98 -2.41 -20.45 2.08
C VAL A 98 -2.01 -20.00 0.67
N LEU A 99 -0.82 -19.39 0.52
CA LEU A 99 -0.33 -18.97 -0.80
C LEU A 99 -0.16 -20.16 -1.75
N ARG A 100 0.37 -21.28 -1.27
CA ARG A 100 0.51 -22.50 -2.06
C ARG A 100 -0.83 -23.04 -2.54
N GLU A 101 -1.84 -23.05 -1.67
CA GLU A 101 -3.20 -23.47 -2.04
C GLU A 101 -3.84 -22.53 -3.07
N VAL A 102 -3.68 -21.21 -2.90
CA VAL A 102 -4.14 -20.20 -3.86
C VAL A 102 -3.47 -20.41 -5.23
N VAL A 103 -2.14 -20.54 -5.27
CA VAL A 103 -1.39 -20.79 -6.51
C VAL A 103 -1.81 -22.12 -7.15
N LYS A 104 -2.03 -23.16 -6.35
CA LYS A 104 -2.50 -24.47 -6.82
C LYS A 104 -3.87 -24.37 -7.49
N ALA A 105 -4.81 -23.67 -6.87
CA ALA A 105 -6.13 -23.41 -7.45
C ALA A 105 -6.05 -22.57 -8.73
N LEU A 106 -5.21 -21.53 -8.77
CA LEU A 106 -5.03 -20.68 -9.96
C LEU A 106 -4.32 -21.40 -11.11
N LYS A 107 -3.53 -22.44 -10.84
CA LYS A 107 -2.90 -23.30 -11.87
C LYS A 107 -3.85 -24.35 -12.47
N GLY A 108 -5.08 -24.44 -11.98
CA GLY A 108 -6.10 -25.36 -12.50
C GLY A 108 -6.01 -26.78 -11.93
N ALA A 109 -5.68 -26.91 -10.64
CA ALA A 109 -5.69 -28.19 -9.94
C ALA A 109 -7.09 -28.82 -9.88
N ARG A 110 -7.16 -30.10 -9.50
CA ARG A 110 -8.45 -30.71 -9.18
C ARG A 110 -9.01 -30.11 -7.89
N LYS A 111 -10.34 -29.95 -7.81
CA LYS A 111 -11.00 -29.27 -6.67
C LYS A 111 -10.78 -30.00 -5.35
N ASP A 112 -10.71 -31.33 -5.38
CA ASP A 112 -10.44 -32.18 -4.22
C ASP A 112 -8.97 -32.11 -3.74
N GLU A 113 -8.07 -31.63 -4.59
CA GLU A 113 -6.68 -31.39 -4.22
C GLU A 113 -6.47 -30.01 -3.58
N VAL A 114 -7.40 -29.07 -3.76
CA VAL A 114 -7.34 -27.74 -3.13
C VAL A 114 -8.13 -27.79 -1.82
N LYS A 115 -7.62 -27.17 -0.75
CA LYS A 115 -8.39 -27.04 0.49
C LYS A 115 -9.78 -26.45 0.20
N PHE A 116 -10.83 -27.16 0.66
CA PHE A 116 -12.22 -26.86 0.30
C PHE A 116 -12.61 -25.39 0.55
N ASN A 117 -12.23 -24.86 1.71
CA ASN A 117 -12.49 -23.46 2.07
C ASN A 117 -11.81 -22.45 1.12
N ILE A 118 -10.63 -22.76 0.60
CA ILE A 118 -9.92 -21.91 -0.36
C ILE A 118 -10.60 -21.96 -1.72
N ALA A 119 -10.94 -23.14 -2.23
CA ALA A 119 -11.63 -23.27 -3.52
C ALA A 119 -12.97 -22.53 -3.53
N VAL A 120 -13.77 -22.69 -2.46
CA VAL A 120 -15.06 -21.98 -2.30
C VAL A 120 -14.86 -20.46 -2.24
N LEU A 121 -13.91 -19.99 -1.42
CA LEU A 121 -13.63 -18.56 -1.29
C LEU A 121 -13.19 -17.96 -2.63
N MET A 122 -12.28 -18.62 -3.35
CA MET A 122 -11.76 -18.12 -4.62
C MET A 122 -12.84 -18.10 -5.72
N GLU A 123 -13.77 -19.05 -5.70
CA GLU A 123 -14.93 -19.07 -6.59
C GLU A 123 -15.88 -17.90 -6.27
N GLN A 124 -16.18 -17.65 -4.98
CA GLN A 124 -17.00 -16.51 -4.54
C GLN A 124 -16.36 -15.16 -4.87
N LEU A 125 -15.04 -15.05 -4.81
CA LEU A 125 -14.28 -13.85 -5.18
C LEU A 125 -14.12 -13.69 -6.71
N GLY A 126 -14.62 -14.62 -7.51
CA GLY A 126 -14.52 -14.57 -8.97
C GLY A 126 -13.09 -14.75 -9.51
N LEU A 127 -12.19 -15.34 -8.72
CA LEU A 127 -10.81 -15.63 -9.12
C LEU A 127 -10.72 -16.93 -9.92
N ILE A 128 -11.60 -17.89 -9.63
CA ILE A 128 -11.70 -19.16 -10.35
C ILE A 128 -13.17 -19.49 -10.61
N GLN A 129 -13.39 -20.41 -11.54
CA GLN A 129 -14.63 -21.17 -11.68
C GLN A 129 -14.33 -22.64 -11.43
N VAL A 130 -15.32 -23.41 -11.00
CA VAL A 130 -15.20 -24.87 -10.92
C VAL A 130 -16.00 -25.51 -12.06
N SER A 131 -15.33 -26.28 -12.90
CA SER A 131 -16.01 -27.08 -13.94
C SER A 131 -15.31 -28.42 -14.12
N GLY A 132 -16.10 -29.49 -14.28
CA GLY A 132 -15.57 -30.85 -14.45
C GLY A 132 -14.64 -31.31 -13.32
N GLY A 133 -14.85 -30.83 -12.09
CA GLY A 133 -14.02 -31.16 -10.92
C GLY A 133 -12.65 -30.47 -10.91
N LYS A 134 -12.39 -29.52 -11.80
CA LYS A 134 -11.16 -28.72 -11.83
C LYS A 134 -11.46 -27.25 -11.56
N THR A 135 -10.46 -26.56 -11.00
CA THR A 135 -10.46 -25.11 -10.93
C THR A 135 -10.05 -24.54 -12.29
N ILE A 136 -10.68 -23.44 -12.71
CA ILE A 136 -10.37 -22.73 -13.95
C ILE A 136 -10.18 -21.25 -13.57
N PRO A 137 -8.97 -20.68 -13.68
CA PRO A 137 -8.76 -19.27 -13.34
C PRO A 137 -9.53 -18.36 -14.30
N THR A 138 -10.21 -17.36 -13.76
CA THR A 138 -10.79 -16.27 -14.54
C THR A 138 -9.68 -15.35 -15.09
N GLU A 139 -10.02 -14.38 -15.94
CA GLU A 139 -9.05 -13.36 -16.37
C GLU A 139 -8.44 -12.61 -15.18
N TYR A 140 -9.24 -12.34 -14.14
CA TYR A 140 -8.72 -11.74 -12.91
C TYR A 140 -7.82 -12.70 -12.13
N GLY A 141 -8.18 -13.98 -12.04
CA GLY A 141 -7.35 -15.02 -11.45
C GLY A 141 -5.99 -15.20 -12.15
N LYS A 142 -5.95 -15.09 -13.48
CA LYS A 142 -4.70 -15.15 -14.26
C LYS A 142 -3.75 -14.01 -13.92
N LYS A 143 -4.26 -12.77 -13.85
CA LYS A 143 -3.46 -11.60 -13.42
C LYS A 143 -2.93 -11.76 -12.00
N MET A 144 -3.75 -12.29 -11.10
CA MET A 144 -3.31 -12.61 -9.73
C MET A 144 -2.23 -13.69 -9.71
N LEU A 145 -2.31 -14.71 -10.57
CA LEU A 145 -1.28 -15.75 -10.67
C LEU A 145 0.04 -15.18 -11.20
N GLU A 146 0.00 -14.29 -12.18
CA GLU A 146 1.19 -13.58 -12.68
C GLU A 146 1.85 -12.78 -11.57
N PHE A 147 1.07 -11.96 -10.86
CA PHE A 147 1.55 -11.19 -9.72
C PHE A 147 2.20 -12.07 -8.64
N LEU A 148 1.53 -13.17 -8.25
CA LEU A 148 2.05 -14.09 -7.24
C LEU A 148 3.38 -14.74 -7.65
N ARG A 149 3.63 -14.96 -8.96
CA ARG A 149 4.91 -15.51 -9.45
C ARG A 149 6.06 -14.51 -9.41
N GLU A 150 5.78 -13.21 -9.42
CA GLU A 150 6.82 -12.18 -9.35
C GLU A 150 7.31 -11.96 -7.92
N ILE A 151 6.46 -12.25 -6.93
CA ILE A 151 6.73 -11.98 -5.51
C ILE A 151 7.16 -13.22 -4.70
N MET A 152 6.89 -14.43 -5.20
CA MET A 152 7.31 -15.71 -4.61
C MET A 152 8.60 -16.21 -5.25
#